data_AF-A0A356AZI8-F1
#
_entry.id   AF-A0A356AZI8-F1
#
_cell.length_a   1.000
_cell.length_b   1.000
_cell.length_c   1.000
_cell.angle_alpha   90.00
_cell.angle_beta   90.00
_cell.angle_gamma   90.00
#
_symmetry.space_group_name_H-M   'P 1'
#
loop_
_entity.id
_entity.type
_entity.pdbx_description
1 polymer ?
#
loop_
_entity_poly.entity_id
_entity_poly.type
_entity_poly.pdbx_seq_one_letter_code
_entity_poly.pdbx_strand_id
1 'polypeptide(L)'
;MCGRYVFFTPDEYEEYREVLRKIARSLKAGIGIKVPSGDVHPGGEIFPTNTVPVIPSVNSVEDLPDESFDPAKLMVWGFPLNQKSSQKIINARSETLESKFMFRRCLESKRCVVPAKGFFECKTQEKKK
;
A
#
# COMPACT_ATOMS: atom_id res chain seq x y z
N MET A 1 -11.74 0.86 -12.19
CA MET A 1 -10.65 0.35 -11.34
C MET A 1 -10.44 1.31 -10.19
N CYS A 2 -10.09 0.80 -9.01
CA CYS A 2 -9.76 1.61 -7.85
C CYS A 2 -8.56 2.54 -8.15
N GLY A 3 -8.79 3.84 -8.04
CA GLY A 3 -7.74 4.87 -8.13
C GLY A 3 -7.57 5.66 -6.84
N ARG A 4 -8.24 5.24 -5.75
CA ARG A 4 -8.23 5.92 -4.46
C ARG A 4 -8.69 4.97 -3.36
N TYR A 5 -8.03 4.99 -2.21
CA TYR A 5 -8.47 4.25 -1.03
C TYR A 5 -8.35 5.09 0.24
N VAL A 6 -8.93 4.61 1.34
CA VAL A 6 -8.85 5.27 2.65
C VAL A 6 -7.96 4.45 3.56
N PHE A 7 -6.93 5.08 4.12
CA PHE A 7 -6.13 4.53 5.22
C PHE A 7 -6.75 4.93 6.56
N PHE A 8 -6.63 4.05 7.55
CA PHE A 8 -7.18 4.26 8.90
C PHE A 8 -6.63 5.55 9.54
N THR A 9 -7.47 6.28 10.26
CA THR A 9 -7.01 7.36 11.14
C THR A 9 -6.80 6.83 12.56
N PRO A 10 -5.90 7.44 13.36
CA PRO A 10 -5.57 6.98 14.71
C PRO A 10 -6.77 6.85 15.66
N ASP A 11 -7.82 7.64 15.43
CA ASP A 11 -9.04 7.70 16.25
C ASP A 11 -10.09 6.64 15.87
N GLU A 12 -9.87 5.90 14.78
CA GLU A 12 -10.88 5.03 14.19
C GLU A 12 -10.63 3.54 14.49
N TYR A 13 -11.46 3.02 15.40
CA TYR A 13 -11.70 1.61 15.76
C TYR A 13 -10.66 0.91 16.66
N GLU A 14 -11.12 0.49 17.84
CA GLU A 14 -10.35 -0.27 18.85
C GLU A 14 -9.76 -1.58 18.27
N GLU A 15 -10.47 -2.22 17.35
CA GLU A 15 -10.07 -3.49 16.71
C GLU A 15 -8.76 -3.37 15.92
N TYR A 16 -8.53 -2.24 15.25
CA TYR A 16 -7.35 -2.02 14.42
C TYR A 16 -6.22 -1.31 15.19
N ARG A 17 -6.48 -0.88 16.43
CA ARG A 17 -5.54 -0.11 17.24
C ARG A 17 -4.20 -0.81 17.44
N GLU A 18 -4.20 -2.13 17.62
CA GLU A 18 -2.95 -2.89 17.76
C GLU A 18 -2.17 -2.96 16.44
N VAL A 19 -2.86 -3.17 15.32
CA VAL A 19 -2.23 -3.18 13.99
C VAL A 19 -1.65 -1.81 13.67
N LEU A 20 -2.40 -0.73 13.91
CA LEU A 20 -1.93 0.64 13.70
C LEU A 20 -0.79 1.01 14.64
N ARG A 21 -0.83 0.56 15.91
CA ARG A 21 0.27 0.74 16.86
C ARG A 21 1.54 0.05 16.37
N LYS A 22 1.43 -1.18 15.85
CA LYS A 22 2.55 -1.92 15.27
C LYS A 22 3.13 -1.20 14.05
N ILE A 23 2.27 -0.78 13.10
CA ILE A 23 2.66 0.02 11.93
C ILE A 23 3.31 1.36 12.34
N ALA A 24 2.78 2.04 13.35
CA ALA A 24 3.33 3.32 13.80
C ALA A 24 4.70 3.15 14.49
N ARG A 25 4.87 2.10 15.31
CA ARG A 25 6.16 1.75 15.94
C ARG A 25 7.21 1.46 14.88
N SER A 26 6.84 0.62 13.93
CA SER A 26 7.58 0.30 12.72
C SER A 26 8.18 1.53 12.03
N LEU A 27 7.34 2.52 11.74
CA LEU A 27 7.75 3.65 10.93
C LEU A 27 8.54 4.73 11.69
N LYS A 28 8.77 4.56 13.01
CA LYS A 28 9.57 5.44 13.91
C LYS A 28 9.16 6.92 13.99
N ALA A 29 8.24 7.38 13.14
CA ALA A 29 7.83 8.78 12.98
C ALA A 29 6.29 8.96 12.93
N GLY A 30 5.53 7.92 13.31
CA GLY A 30 4.07 7.86 13.15
C GLY A 30 3.65 7.24 11.80
N ILE A 31 2.34 7.17 11.55
CA ILE A 31 1.76 6.54 10.33
C ILE A 31 2.16 7.30 9.05
N GLY A 32 2.47 8.60 9.20
CA GLY A 32 2.93 9.57 8.21
C GLY A 32 3.00 9.10 6.75
N ILE A 33 1.86 9.14 6.07
CA ILE A 33 1.78 8.96 4.61
C ILE A 33 2.44 10.18 3.96
N LYS A 34 3.39 9.99 3.04
CA LYS A 34 4.03 11.11 2.34
C LYS A 34 3.43 11.29 0.97
N VAL A 35 2.97 12.49 0.65
CA VAL A 35 2.52 12.83 -0.70
C VAL A 35 3.71 13.29 -1.56
N PRO A 36 3.62 13.27 -2.90
CA PRO A 36 4.71 13.72 -3.78
C PRO A 36 5.23 15.13 -3.51
N SER A 37 4.41 16.03 -2.94
CA SER A 37 4.82 17.38 -2.53
C SER A 37 5.76 17.41 -1.32
N GLY A 38 5.91 16.29 -0.60
CA GLY A 38 6.72 16.20 0.62
C GLY A 38 5.92 16.38 1.91
N ASP A 39 4.65 16.77 1.82
CA ASP A 39 3.77 16.92 2.98
C ASP A 39 3.44 15.56 3.62
N VAL A 40 3.21 15.59 4.93
CA VAL A 40 2.79 14.41 5.70
C VAL A 40 1.27 14.42 5.85
N HIS A 41 0.62 13.38 5.35
CA HIS A 41 -0.82 13.16 5.43
C HIS A 41 -1.14 12.32 6.69
N PRO A 42 -2.04 12.77 7.57
CA PRO A 42 -2.28 12.15 8.89
C PRO A 42 -3.09 10.84 8.87
N GLY A 43 -3.28 10.22 7.70
CA GLY A 43 -4.32 9.19 7.47
C GLY A 43 -5.53 9.75 6.72
N GLY A 44 -6.43 8.90 6.21
CA GLY A 44 -7.56 9.33 5.35
C GLY A 44 -7.37 8.92 3.88
N GLU A 45 -7.77 9.77 2.93
CA GLU A 45 -7.72 9.44 1.50
C GLU A 45 -6.29 9.33 0.96
N ILE A 46 -6.06 8.30 0.14
CA ILE A 46 -4.77 7.97 -0.46
C ILE A 46 -4.93 7.91 -1.97
N PHE A 47 -3.96 8.52 -2.65
CA PHE A 47 -3.89 8.66 -4.10
C PHE A 47 -2.67 7.94 -4.68
N PRO A 48 -2.71 7.59 -5.97
CA PRO A 48 -1.55 7.16 -6.74
C PRO A 48 -0.32 8.00 -6.43
N THR A 49 0.84 7.34 -6.39
CA THR A 49 2.16 7.92 -6.10
C THR A 49 2.39 8.43 -4.68
N ASN A 50 1.39 8.37 -3.80
CA ASN A 50 1.64 8.56 -2.37
C ASN A 50 2.54 7.43 -1.82
N THR A 51 3.37 7.77 -0.85
CA THR A 51 4.16 6.84 -0.07
C THR A 51 3.36 6.41 1.14
N VAL A 52 3.06 5.12 1.23
CA VAL A 52 2.06 4.55 2.12
C VAL A 52 2.65 3.40 2.94
N PRO A 53 2.11 3.11 4.13
CA PRO A 53 2.48 1.91 4.88
C PRO A 53 2.04 0.64 4.15
N VAL A 54 2.93 -0.33 4.04
CA VAL A 54 2.65 -1.68 3.55
C VAL A 54 3.30 -2.73 4.43
N ILE A 55 2.67 -3.90 4.52
CA ILE A 55 3.15 -5.02 5.33
C ILE A 55 3.70 -6.08 4.36
N PRO A 56 5.03 -6.19 4.19
CA PRO A 56 5.62 -7.19 3.30
C PRO A 56 5.49 -8.61 3.87
N SER A 57 5.49 -9.61 2.98
CA SER A 57 5.60 -11.02 3.36
C SER A 57 6.95 -11.28 4.02
N VAL A 58 6.93 -12.06 5.09
CA VAL A 58 8.10 -12.60 5.79
C VAL A 58 8.56 -13.84 5.01
N ASN A 59 9.81 -13.87 4.55
CA ASN A 59 10.30 -14.94 3.68
C ASN A 59 11.36 -15.84 4.34
N SER A 60 11.97 -15.43 5.46
CA SER A 60 12.93 -16.25 6.20
C SER A 60 12.62 -16.33 7.70
N VAL A 61 13.19 -17.34 8.37
CA VAL A 61 13.15 -17.52 9.83
C VAL A 61 13.86 -16.35 10.55
N GLU A 62 14.79 -15.68 9.86
CA GLU A 62 15.50 -14.48 10.34
C GLU A 62 14.61 -13.23 10.27
N ASP A 63 13.63 -13.22 9.35
CA ASP A 63 12.58 -12.21 9.27
C ASP A 63 11.43 -12.51 10.26
N LEU A 64 11.45 -13.64 10.99
CA LEU A 64 10.41 -13.93 11.97
C LEU A 64 10.48 -12.92 13.11
N PRO A 65 9.32 -12.45 13.59
CA PRO A 65 9.29 -11.39 14.56
C PRO A 65 9.79 -11.89 15.92
N ASP A 66 10.97 -11.45 16.33
CA ASP A 66 11.20 -11.13 17.73
C ASP A 66 10.32 -9.91 18.10
N GLU A 67 10.12 -9.62 19.39
CA GLU A 67 9.36 -8.46 19.90
C GLU A 67 9.82 -7.10 19.32
N SER A 68 10.98 -7.08 18.65
CA SER A 68 11.61 -5.93 17.98
C SER A 68 11.29 -5.79 16.47
N PHE A 69 10.47 -6.65 15.88
CA PHE A 69 10.19 -6.63 14.45
C PHE A 69 9.41 -5.40 13.99
N ASP A 70 9.80 -4.91 12.83
CA ASP A 70 9.21 -3.77 12.13
C ASP A 70 8.29 -4.29 11.00
N PRO A 71 7.00 -4.61 11.30
CA PRO A 71 6.08 -5.20 10.33
C PRO A 71 5.70 -4.32 9.13
N ALA A 72 6.00 -3.04 9.13
CA ALA A 72 5.53 -2.12 8.09
C ALA A 72 6.66 -1.33 7.45
N LYS A 73 6.60 -1.19 6.12
CA LYS A 73 7.53 -0.36 5.34
C LYS A 73 6.76 0.71 4.59
N LEU A 74 7.39 1.86 4.38
CA LEU A 74 6.87 2.89 3.50
C LEU A 74 7.20 2.55 2.04
N MET A 75 6.19 2.44 1.19
CA MET A 75 6.35 2.19 -0.24
C MET A 75 5.47 3.13 -1.07
N VAL A 76 5.93 3.47 -2.27
CA VAL A 76 5.15 4.29 -3.21
C VAL A 76 4.06 3.44 -3.85
N TRP A 77 2.81 3.89 -3.81
CA TRP A 77 1.73 3.27 -4.58
C TRP A 77 1.86 3.60 -6.07
N GLY A 78 2.69 2.80 -6.73
CA GLY A 78 2.98 2.97 -8.15
C GLY A 78 4.16 2.11 -8.59
N PHE A 79 3.88 0.99 -9.25
CA PHE A 79 4.88 0.09 -9.77
C PHE A 79 5.63 0.74 -10.95
N PRO A 80 6.97 0.82 -10.93
CA PRO A 80 7.72 1.44 -12.01
C PRO A 80 7.67 0.58 -13.28
N LEU A 81 7.35 1.20 -14.42
CA LEU A 81 7.38 0.51 -15.72
C LEU A 81 8.81 0.17 -16.15
N ASN A 82 9.72 1.11 -15.93
CA ASN A 82 11.17 0.96 -16.06
C ASN A 82 11.86 2.06 -15.20
N GLN A 83 13.18 1.98 -15.01
CA GLN A 83 13.90 2.94 -14.16
C GLN A 83 13.89 4.39 -14.67
N LYS A 84 13.57 4.61 -15.95
CA LYS A 84 13.59 5.93 -16.61
C LYS A 84 12.20 6.56 -16.76
N SER A 85 11.13 5.80 -16.52
CA SER A 85 9.76 6.24 -16.77
C SER A 85 9.17 6.89 -15.53
N SER A 86 8.58 8.07 -15.73
CA SER A 86 7.74 8.73 -14.75
C SER A 86 6.37 8.05 -14.61
N GLN A 87 5.95 7.26 -15.60
CA GLN A 87 4.69 6.53 -15.55
C GLN A 87 4.77 5.37 -14.55
N LYS A 88 3.75 5.30 -13.68
CA LYS A 88 3.61 4.26 -12.67
C LYS A 88 2.34 3.45 -12.93
N ILE A 89 2.43 2.15 -12.72
CA ILE A 89 1.26 1.26 -12.74
C ILE A 89 0.73 1.12 -11.32
N ILE A 90 -0.53 1.50 -11.13
CA ILE A 90 -1.16 1.52 -9.81
C ILE A 90 -1.98 0.27 -9.51
N ASN A 91 -2.35 -0.49 -10.55
CA ASN A 91 -3.15 -1.71 -10.45
C ASN A 91 -2.59 -2.80 -11.38
N ALA A 92 -2.74 -4.05 -10.96
CA ALA A 92 -2.40 -5.21 -11.77
C ALA A 92 -3.59 -6.19 -11.81
N ARG A 93 -3.85 -6.76 -12.99
CA ARG A 93 -4.92 -7.75 -13.20
C ARG A 93 -4.42 -9.13 -12.79
N SER A 94 -5.12 -9.78 -11.86
CA SER A 94 -4.73 -11.08 -11.30
C SER A 94 -4.54 -12.15 -12.37
N GLU A 95 -5.38 -12.14 -13.41
CA GLU A 95 -5.37 -13.09 -14.52
C GLU A 95 -4.09 -13.02 -15.36
N THR A 96 -3.33 -11.93 -15.26
CA THR A 96 -2.10 -11.70 -16.06
C THR A 96 -0.85 -11.50 -15.23
N LEU A 97 -0.92 -11.70 -13.90
CA LEU A 97 0.23 -11.49 -13.01
C LEU A 97 1.40 -12.43 -13.34
N GLU A 98 1.11 -13.70 -13.63
CA GLU A 98 2.12 -14.72 -13.90
C GLU A 98 2.76 -14.58 -15.28
N SER A 99 1.99 -14.17 -16.29
CA SER A 99 2.46 -14.07 -17.67
C SER A 99 3.20 -12.77 -17.96
N LYS A 100 2.91 -11.68 -17.23
CA LYS A 100 3.61 -10.40 -17.40
C LYS A 100 4.97 -10.42 -16.71
N PHE A 101 6.04 -10.34 -17.51
CA PHE A 101 7.44 -10.30 -17.06
C PHE A 101 7.68 -9.33 -15.89
N MET A 102 7.03 -8.17 -15.91
CA MET A 102 7.22 -7.14 -14.88
C MET A 102 6.70 -7.53 -13.48
N PHE A 103 5.71 -8.43 -13.39
CA PHE A 103 5.10 -8.84 -12.11
C PHE A 103 5.50 -10.23 -11.68
N ARG A 104 5.81 -11.14 -12.61
CA ARG A 104 6.05 -12.58 -12.34
C ARG A 104 7.02 -12.82 -11.17
N ARG A 105 8.19 -12.18 -11.16
CA ARG A 105 9.17 -12.36 -10.05
C ARG A 105 8.68 -11.80 -8.71
N CYS A 106 7.87 -10.74 -8.75
CA CYS A 106 7.32 -10.13 -7.53
C CYS A 106 6.20 -10.98 -6.93
N LEU A 107 5.46 -11.73 -7.76
CA LEU A 107 4.40 -12.63 -7.30
C LEU A 107 4.95 -13.72 -6.37
N GLU A 108 6.12 -14.27 -6.70
CA GLU A 108 6.75 -15.36 -5.95
C GLU A 108 7.34 -14.90 -4.60
N SER A 109 7.94 -13.70 -4.54
CA SER A 109 8.83 -13.32 -3.44
C SER A 109 8.53 -11.95 -2.80
N LYS A 110 7.68 -11.12 -3.40
CA LYS A 110 7.46 -9.71 -2.98
C LYS A 110 5.99 -9.40 -2.74
N ARG A 111 5.25 -10.37 -2.20
CA ARG A 111 3.87 -10.15 -1.77
C ARG A 111 3.85 -9.19 -0.59
N CYS A 112 2.86 -8.33 -0.54
CA CYS A 112 2.62 -7.44 0.58
C CYS A 112 1.11 -7.22 0.75
N VAL A 113 0.73 -6.80 1.95
CA VAL A 113 -0.62 -6.36 2.29
C VAL A 113 -0.60 -4.84 2.34
N VAL A 114 -1.54 -4.21 1.63
CA VAL A 114 -1.81 -2.77 1.72
C VAL A 114 -2.99 -2.58 2.68
N PRO A 115 -2.77 -2.04 3.90
CA PRO A 115 -3.87 -1.81 4.83
C PRO A 115 -4.78 -0.69 4.30
N ALA A 116 -6.09 -0.94 4.30
CA ALA A 116 -7.09 0.04 3.89
C ALA A 116 -8.37 -0.17 4.70
N LYS A 117 -9.03 0.94 5.07
CA LYS A 117 -10.38 0.95 5.64
C LYS A 117 -11.45 0.68 4.57
N GLY A 118 -11.19 1.14 3.36
CA GLY A 118 -12.09 1.02 2.22
C GLY A 118 -11.49 1.62 0.97
N PHE A 119 -12.17 1.48 -0.16
CA PHE A 119 -11.71 2.01 -1.44
C PHE A 119 -12.84 2.61 -2.26
N PHE A 120 -12.48 3.44 -3.24
CA PHE A 120 -13.43 4.08 -4.13
C PHE A 120 -13.38 3.45 -5.51
N GLU A 121 -14.56 3.22 -6.08
CA GLU A 121 -14.73 2.70 -7.43
C GLU A 121 -15.62 3.65 -8.24
N CYS A 122 -15.17 4.04 -9.42
CA CYS A 122 -15.96 4.90 -10.30
C CYS A 122 -17.09 4.07 -10.93
N LYS A 123 -18.34 4.40 -10.60
CA LYS A 123 -19.50 3.88 -11.34
C LYS A 123 -19.66 4.64 -12.64
N THR A 124 -19.50 3.96 -13.77
CA THR A 124 -19.92 4.50 -15.06
C THR A 124 -21.44 4.58 -15.06
N GLN A 125 -21.99 5.79 -15.05
CA GLN A 125 -23.41 6.01 -15.31
C GLN A 125 -23.64 5.71 -16.79
N GLU A 126 -24.39 4.65 -17.10
CA GLU A 126 -24.88 4.46 -18.47
C GLU A 126 -25.73 5.68 -18.82
N LYS A 127 -25.27 6.47 -19.80
CA LYS A 127 -26.15 7.44 -20.44
C LYS A 127 -27.27 6.62 -21.09
N LYS A 128 -28.46 6.63 -20.48
CA LYS A 128 -29.69 6.22 -21.17
C LYS A 128 -29.75 7.03 -22.47
N LYS A 129 -29.58 6.34 -23.60
CA LYS A 129 -29.89 6.88 -24.92
C LYS A 129 -31.39 6.98 -25.09
#